data_AF-U6CWZ9-F1
#
_entry.id   AF-U6CWZ9-F1
#
_cell.length_a   1.000
_cell.length_b   1.000
_cell.length_c   1.000
_cell.angle_alpha   90.00
_cell.angle_beta   90.00
_cell.angle_gamma   90.00
#
_symmetry.space_group_name_H-M   'P 1'
#
loop_
_entity.id
_entity.type
_entity.pdbx_description
1 polymer ?
#
loop_
_entity_poly.entity_id
_entity_poly.type
_entity_poly.pdbx_seq_one_letter_code
_entity_poly.pdbx_strand_id
1 'polypeptide(L)'
;NRINLIYGTISDGCTEQSCPVMSGGPKYEYRWQDEHQFRKPTALSAPRYMDLLMDWVEVQINDEGLFPTHVGTPFPKNFLQVVKKILSRLFRVFVHVYIHHF
;
A
#
# COMPACT_ATOMS: atom_id res chain seq x y z
N ASN A 1 -2.41 4.43 10.74
CA ASN A 1 -3.80 4.68 11.19
C ASN A 1 -4.59 5.78 10.48
N ARG A 2 -4.02 6.86 9.90
CA ARG A 2 -4.83 7.85 9.15
C ARG A 2 -5.22 7.42 7.72
N ILE A 3 -4.40 6.61 7.05
CA ILE A 3 -4.71 6.11 5.70
C ILE A 3 -5.83 5.07 5.73
N ASN A 4 -5.88 4.20 6.75
CA ASN A 4 -6.99 3.27 6.96
C ASN A 4 -8.32 4.00 7.15
N LEU A 5 -8.31 5.17 7.79
CA LEU A 5 -9.49 6.02 7.94
C LEU A 5 -9.97 6.62 6.61
N ILE A 6 -9.03 7.04 5.74
CA ILE A 6 -9.37 7.55 4.40
C ILE A 6 -9.89 6.40 3.51
N TYR A 7 -9.25 5.23 3.58
CA TYR A 7 -9.70 4.03 2.88
C TYR A 7 -11.10 3.60 3.30
N GLY A 8 -11.38 3.54 4.61
CA GLY A 8 -12.69 3.15 5.13
C GLY A 8 -13.84 3.99 4.54
N THR A 9 -13.66 5.30 4.46
CA THR A 9 -14.67 6.22 3.91
C THR A 9 -14.86 6.11 2.39
N ILE A 10 -13.85 5.64 1.65
CA ILE A 10 -13.87 5.58 0.18
C ILE A 10 -14.14 4.16 -0.33
N SER A 11 -13.96 3.15 0.52
CA SER A 11 -14.15 1.73 0.18
C SER A 11 -15.54 1.44 -0.40
N ASP A 12 -16.57 2.17 0.04
CA ASP A 12 -17.94 2.01 -0.47
C ASP A 12 -18.10 2.46 -1.95
N GLY A 13 -17.23 3.36 -2.44
CA GLY A 13 -17.27 3.86 -3.83
C GLY A 13 -16.25 3.21 -4.77
N CYS A 14 -15.20 2.58 -4.22
CA CYS A 14 -14.13 1.95 -4.98
C CYS A 14 -14.33 0.43 -5.06
N THR A 15 -15.02 -0.04 -6.10
CA THR A 15 -15.29 -1.46 -6.34
C THR A 15 -14.43 -2.00 -7.49
N GLU A 16 -14.42 -3.32 -7.68
CA GLU A 16 -13.73 -3.92 -8.82
C GLU A 16 -14.33 -3.49 -10.16
N GLN A 17 -15.64 -3.16 -10.18
CA GLN A 17 -16.32 -2.68 -11.37
C GLN A 17 -16.03 -1.20 -11.66
N SER A 18 -16.03 -0.35 -10.62
CA SER A 18 -15.72 1.07 -10.80
C SER A 18 -14.24 1.34 -11.00
N CYS A 19 -13.36 0.52 -10.39
CA CYS A 19 -11.92 0.65 -10.43
C CYS A 19 -11.24 -0.71 -10.72
N PRO A 20 -11.38 -1.24 -11.95
CA PRO A 20 -10.86 -2.56 -12.33
C PRO A 20 -9.33 -2.62 -12.39
N VAL A 21 -8.66 -1.47 -12.38
CA VAL A 21 -7.20 -1.35 -12.30
C VAL A 21 -6.82 -0.31 -11.26
N MET A 22 -5.79 -0.61 -10.47
CA MET A 22 -5.16 0.40 -9.61
C MET A 22 -4.37 1.39 -10.45
N SER A 23 -4.77 2.65 -10.45
CA SER A 23 -4.17 3.69 -11.29
C SER A 23 -4.10 5.05 -10.62
N GLY A 24 -3.20 5.90 -11.11
CA GLY A 24 -3.09 7.31 -10.79
C GLY A 24 -3.53 8.15 -11.99
N GLY A 25 -4.75 7.94 -12.47
CA GLY A 25 -5.26 8.50 -13.72
C GLY A 25 -4.87 7.72 -14.98
N PRO A 26 -5.21 8.23 -16.18
CA PRO A 26 -5.13 7.47 -17.43
C PRO A 26 -3.72 7.04 -17.86
N LYS A 27 -2.68 7.69 -17.32
CA LYS A 27 -1.28 7.49 -17.75
C LYS A 27 -0.49 6.53 -16.85
N TYR A 28 -0.97 6.25 -15.64
CA TYR A 28 -0.20 5.52 -14.64
C TYR A 28 -1.01 4.33 -14.10
N GLU A 29 -0.60 3.12 -14.46
CA GLU A 29 -1.09 1.88 -13.87
C GLU A 29 -0.11 1.40 -12.80
N TYR A 30 -0.61 1.07 -11.61
CA TYR A 30 0.18 0.53 -10.51
C TYR A 30 -0.01 -0.98 -10.40
N ARG A 31 1.03 -1.73 -10.75
CA ARG A 31 1.04 -3.20 -10.67
C ARG A 31 1.54 -3.68 -9.32
N TRP A 32 0.95 -4.75 -8.81
CA TRP A 32 1.35 -5.37 -7.55
C TRP A 32 2.39 -6.46 -7.80
N GLN A 33 3.36 -6.56 -6.89
CA GLN A 33 4.34 -7.63 -6.88
C GLN A 33 4.79 -7.89 -5.44
N ASP A 34 4.84 -9.17 -5.10
CA ASP A 34 5.40 -9.69 -3.86
C ASP A 34 6.19 -10.98 -4.14
N GLU A 35 6.81 -11.52 -3.09
CA GLU A 35 7.64 -12.73 -3.18
C GLU A 35 6.83 -14.03 -3.02
N HIS A 36 5.53 -13.93 -2.73
CA HIS A 36 4.67 -15.04 -2.37
C HIS A 36 3.74 -15.42 -3.52
N GLN A 37 2.63 -14.70 -3.65
CA GLN A 37 1.53 -15.00 -4.57
C GLN A 37 1.73 -14.29 -5.93
N PHE A 38 2.30 -13.09 -5.94
CA PHE A 38 2.40 -12.24 -7.12
C PHE A 38 3.87 -12.03 -7.52
N ARG A 39 4.53 -13.09 -7.96
CA ARG A 39 5.97 -13.09 -8.31
C ARG A 39 6.35 -12.18 -9.48
N LYS A 40 5.38 -11.81 -10.32
CA LYS A 40 5.55 -10.87 -11.45
C LYS A 40 4.63 -9.67 -11.26
N PRO A 41 4.98 -8.47 -11.76
CA PRO A 41 4.09 -7.31 -11.76
C PRO A 41 2.72 -7.65 -12.35
N THR A 42 1.71 -7.70 -11.51
CA THR A 42 0.36 -8.15 -11.83
C THR A 42 -0.61 -6.98 -11.72
N ALA A 43 -1.46 -6.82 -12.74
CA ALA A 43 -2.55 -5.86 -12.71
C ALA A 43 -3.64 -6.37 -11.74
N LEU A 44 -4.12 -5.49 -10.87
CA LEU A 44 -5.17 -5.79 -9.90
C LEU A 44 -6.18 -4.64 -9.90
N SER A 45 -7.42 -4.94 -9.50
CA SER A 45 -8.39 -3.91 -9.16
C SER A 45 -7.85 -3.01 -8.05
N ALA A 46 -8.28 -1.75 -8.06
CA ALA A 46 -7.86 -0.79 -7.05
C ALA A 46 -8.16 -1.24 -5.61
N PRO A 47 -9.38 -1.71 -5.26
CA PRO A 47 -9.65 -2.22 -3.90
C PRO A 47 -8.74 -3.40 -3.56
N ARG A 48 -8.56 -4.38 -4.46
CA ARG A 48 -7.70 -5.54 -4.20
C ARG A 48 -6.24 -5.16 -3.99
N TYR A 49 -5.73 -4.20 -4.77
CA TYR A 49 -4.39 -3.67 -4.58
C TYR A 49 -4.24 -3.01 -3.21
N MET A 50 -5.22 -2.19 -2.82
CA MET A 50 -5.20 -1.47 -1.56
C MET A 50 -5.24 -2.43 -0.36
N ASP A 51 -6.07 -3.46 -0.40
CA ASP A 51 -6.12 -4.50 0.64
C ASP A 51 -4.76 -5.18 0.84
N LEU A 52 -4.18 -5.72 -0.25
CA LEU A 52 -2.86 -6.36 -0.21
C LEU A 52 -1.76 -5.40 0.27
N LEU A 53 -1.86 -4.12 -0.08
CA LEU A 53 -0.93 -3.12 0.40
C LEU A 53 -1.04 -2.90 1.91
N MET A 54 -2.26 -2.80 2.44
CA MET A 54 -2.48 -2.58 3.86
C MET A 54 -1.99 -3.78 4.68
N ASP A 55 -2.34 -5.00 4.24
CA ASP A 55 -1.84 -6.24 4.84
C ASP A 55 -0.30 -6.28 4.84
N TRP A 56 0.31 -5.93 3.69
CA TRP A 56 1.77 -5.88 3.58
C TRP A 56 2.38 -4.84 4.52
N VAL A 57 1.80 -3.64 4.61
CA VAL A 57 2.29 -2.60 5.53
C VAL A 57 2.16 -3.06 6.97
N GLU A 58 1.05 -3.68 7.36
CA GLU A 58 0.86 -4.21 8.71
C GLU A 58 1.92 -5.25 9.09
N VAL A 59 2.22 -6.20 8.19
CA VAL A 59 3.31 -7.17 8.39
C VAL A 59 4.65 -6.46 8.60
N GLN A 60 4.95 -5.43 7.81
CA GLN A 60 6.22 -4.69 7.98
C GLN A 60 6.27 -3.91 9.30
N ILE A 61 5.18 -3.27 9.71
CA ILE A 61 5.14 -2.47 10.95
C ILE A 61 5.24 -3.37 12.20
N ASN A 62 4.68 -4.57 12.14
CA ASN A 62 4.69 -5.53 13.24
C ASN A 62 5.99 -6.38 13.30
N ASP A 63 6.90 -6.24 12.34
CA ASP A 63 8.21 -6.89 12.37
C ASP A 63 9.13 -6.14 13.34
N GLU A 64 9.34 -6.69 14.55
CA GLU A 64 10.22 -6.12 15.58
C GLU A 64 11.69 -6.06 15.16
N GLY A 65 12.11 -6.84 14.15
CA GLY A 65 13.43 -6.72 13.54
C GLY A 65 13.57 -5.46 12.68
N LEU A 66 12.45 -4.93 12.19
CA LEU A 66 12.39 -3.70 11.41
C LEU A 66 11.97 -2.48 12.23
N PHE A 67 11.00 -2.64 13.13
CA PHE A 67 10.48 -1.63 14.05
C PHE A 67 10.65 -2.12 15.50
N PRO A 68 11.86 -1.97 16.08
CA PRO A 68 12.12 -2.43 17.43
C PRO A 68 11.21 -1.74 18.46
N THR A 69 10.64 -2.53 19.36
CA THR A 69 9.75 -2.08 20.44
C THR A 69 10.49 -1.81 21.76
N HIS A 70 11.69 -2.36 21.91
CA HIS A 70 12.53 -2.20 23.10
C HIS A 70 13.43 -0.96 23.03
N VAL A 71 13.44 -0.18 24.11
CA VAL A 71 14.31 0.98 24.26
C VAL A 71 15.78 0.55 24.22
N GLY A 72 16.57 1.21 23.37
CA GLY A 72 18.00 0.93 23.22
C GLY A 72 18.34 -0.05 22.09
N THR A 73 17.36 -0.75 21.52
CA THR A 73 17.59 -1.57 20.31
C THR A 73 17.70 -0.67 19.09
N PRO A 74 18.82 -0.70 18.33
CA PRO A 74 18.98 0.11 17.14
C PRO A 74 18.12 -0.42 15.99
N PHE A 75 17.62 0.49 15.15
CA PHE A 75 16.98 0.13 13.89
C PHE A 75 17.97 -0.58 12.94
N PRO A 76 17.49 -1.50 12.08
CA PRO A 76 18.36 -2.19 11.14
C PRO A 76 18.88 -1.23 10.07
N LYS A 77 20.01 -1.57 9.44
CA LYS A 77 20.66 -0.72 8.43
C LYS A 77 19.76 -0.39 7.22
N ASN A 78 18.81 -1.26 6.90
CA ASN A 78 17.86 -1.09 5.80
C ASN A 78 16.56 -0.36 6.21
N PHE A 79 16.41 0.07 7.46
CA PHE A 79 15.16 0.68 7.96
C PHE A 79 14.63 1.80 7.06
N LEU A 80 15.47 2.79 6.75
CA LEU A 80 15.08 3.92 5.90
C LEU A 80 14.66 3.48 4.49
N GLN A 81 15.27 2.42 3.95
CA GLN A 81 14.91 1.87 2.65
C GLN A 81 13.49 1.28 2.71
N VAL A 82 13.16 0.53 3.76
CA VAL A 82 11.84 -0.06 3.91
C VAL A 82 10.77 1.01 4.15
N VAL A 83 11.04 2.00 5.02
CA VAL A 83 10.11 3.12 5.27
C VAL A 83 9.83 3.90 3.99
N LYS A 84 10.86 4.20 3.18
CA LYS A 84 10.66 4.83 1.86
C LYS A 84 9.77 3.98 0.94
N LYS A 85 9.92 2.66 0.96
CA LYS A 85 9.09 1.73 0.17
C LYS A 85 7.64 1.74 0.65
N ILE A 86 7.40 1.74 1.96
CA ILE A 86 6.06 1.87 2.56
C ILE A 86 5.40 3.18 2.12
N LEU A 87 6.06 4.32 2.35
CA LEU A 87 5.53 5.64 2.00
C LEU A 87 5.25 5.77 0.49
N SER A 88 6.15 5.27 -0.36
CA SER A 88 5.97 5.33 -1.82
C SER A 88 4.77 4.51 -2.29
N ARG A 89 4.48 3.37 -1.65
CA ARG A 89 3.31 2.56 -1.98
C ARG A 89 2.02 3.20 -1.46
N LEU A 90 2.04 3.74 -0.23
CA LEU A 90 0.91 4.49 0.35
C LEU A 90 0.57 5.75 -0.47
N PHE A 91 1.57 6.41 -1.04
CA PHE A 91 1.35 7.55 -1.93
C PHE A 91 0.52 7.19 -3.17
N ARG A 92 0.65 5.96 -3.69
CA ARG A 92 -0.18 5.50 -4.83
C ARG A 92 -1.66 5.43 -4.46
N VAL A 93 -1.97 5.02 -3.23
CA VAL A 93 -3.33 5.02 -2.69
C VAL A 93 -3.87 6.44 -2.63
N PHE A 94 -3.09 7.36 -2.07
CA PHE A 94 -3.45 8.77 -2.02
C PHE A 94 -3.73 9.35 -3.41
N VAL A 95 -2.85 9.10 -4.39
CA VAL A 95 -3.04 9.57 -5.77
C VAL A 95 -4.29 8.97 -6.40
N HIS A 96 -4.53 7.67 -6.24
CA HIS A 96 -5.74 7.03 -6.77
C HIS A 96 -7.01 7.64 -6.19
N VAL A 97 -7.06 7.76 -4.86
CA VAL A 97 -8.15 8.40 -4.13
C VAL A 97 -8.41 9.82 -4.63
N TYR A 98 -7.36 10.63 -4.73
CA TYR A 98 -7.49 12.03 -5.13
C TYR A 98 -7.97 12.20 -6.58
N ILE A 99 -7.61 11.30 -7.48
CA ILE A 99 -7.94 11.42 -8.92
C ILE A 99 -9.31 10.83 -9.25
N HIS A 100 -9.68 9.72 -8.61
CA HIS A 100 -10.86 8.94 -8.99
C HIS A 100 -12.07 9.15 -8.07
N HIS A 101 -11.82 9.65 -6.85
CA HIS A 101 -12.85 9.75 -5.81
C HIS A 101 -12.97 11.18 -5.23
N PHE A 102 -12.28 12.16 -5.84
CA PHE A 102 -12.40 13.62 -5.61
C PHE A 102 -12.27 14.35 -6.94
#